data_AF-H1KUB7-F1
#
_entry.id   AF-H1KUB7-F1
#
_cell.length_a   1.000
_cell.length_b   1.000
_cell.length_c   1.000
_cell.angle_alpha   90.00
_cell.angle_beta   90.00
_cell.angle_gamma   90.00
#
_symmetry.space_group_name_H-M   'P 1'
#
loop_
_entity.id
_entity.type
_entity.pdbx_description
1 polymer ?
#
loop_
_entity_poly.entity_id
_entity_poly.type
_entity_poly.pdbx_seq_one_letter_code
_entity_poly.pdbx_strand_id
1 'polypeptide(L)' 'EGFGGRDRGGFSERGVLRRSVPHWLRGPELRGLVLGFEEAARHHGGGGALYVRLRRR' A
#
# COMPACT_ATOMS: atom_id res chain seq x y z
N GLU A 1 36.30 3.47 -0.68
CA GLU A 1 35.88 2.44 0.29
C GLU A 1 34.49 1.96 -0.12
N GLY A 2 34.36 0.69 -0.47
CA GLY A 2 33.13 0.12 -1.02
C GLY A 2 32.27 -0.51 0.06
N PHE A 3 31.03 -0.06 0.20
CA PHE A 3 30.05 -0.73 1.04
C PHE A 3 29.40 -1.87 0.28
N GLY A 4 30.12 -2.99 0.22
CA GLY A 4 29.54 -4.31 0.00
C GLY A 4 28.96 -4.85 1.30
N GLY A 5 27.73 -4.43 1.64
CA GLY A 5 26.89 -5.09 2.63
C GLY A 5 26.02 -6.11 1.91
N ARG A 6 26.23 -7.40 2.18
CA ARG A 6 25.39 -8.49 1.65
C ARG A 6 24.05 -8.48 2.37
N ASP A 7 23.03 -7.85 1.79
CA ASP A 7 21.64 -7.98 2.23
C ASP A 7 21.03 -9.33 1.79
N ARG A 8 21.73 -10.43 2.08
CA ARG A 8 21.17 -11.77 1.93
C ARG A 8 20.23 -12.03 3.11
N GLY A 9 18.93 -11.74 2.95
CA GLY A 9 17.89 -12.48 3.69
C GLY A 9 16.73 -11.74 4.36
N GLY A 10 16.37 -10.50 4.01
CA GLY A 10 15.28 -9.78 4.72
C GLY A 10 14.18 -9.10 3.88
N PHE A 11 14.36 -8.95 2.56
CA PHE A 11 13.46 -8.13 1.73
C PHE A 11 12.62 -8.95 0.73
N SER A 12 12.45 -10.25 0.94
CA SER A 12 11.86 -11.15 -0.06
C SER A 12 10.41 -10.84 -0.44
N GLU A 13 9.72 -9.96 0.27
CA GLU A 13 8.40 -9.48 -0.16
C GLU A 13 8.27 -7.95 -0.11
N ARG A 14 9.19 -7.21 -0.76
CA ARG A 14 8.94 -5.78 -1.02
C ARG A 14 7.51 -5.58 -1.57
N GLY A 15 6.78 -4.64 -0.97
CA GLY A 15 5.41 -4.33 -1.35
C GLY A 15 4.31 -5.22 -0.76
N VAL A 16 4.52 -5.91 0.39
CA VAL A 16 3.42 -6.59 1.12
C VAL A 16 2.22 -5.67 1.28
N LEU A 17 2.42 -4.48 1.84
CA LEU A 17 1.32 -3.52 2.06
C LEU A 17 0.65 -3.10 0.74
N ARG A 18 1.44 -2.85 -0.30
CA ARG A 18 0.91 -2.50 -1.63
C ARG A 18 -0.02 -3.58 -2.19
N ARG A 19 0.23 -4.86 -1.88
CA ARG A 19 -0.63 -6.00 -2.31
C ARG A 19 -1.80 -6.23 -1.36
N SER A 20 -1.56 -6.20 -0.05
CA SER A 20 -2.55 -6.55 0.96
C SER A 20 -3.58 -5.46 1.22
N VAL A 21 -3.18 -4.18 1.20
CA VAL A 21 -4.08 -3.05 1.51
C VAL A 21 -5.29 -3.01 0.55
N PRO A 22 -5.12 -3.10 -0.78
CA PRO A 22 -6.26 -3.20 -1.70
C PRO A 22 -7.19 -4.39 -1.43
N HIS A 23 -6.68 -5.48 -0.87
CA HIS A 23 -7.50 -6.64 -0.50
C HIS A 23 -8.31 -6.34 0.76
N TRP A 24 -7.69 -5.80 1.81
CA TRP A 24 -8.38 -5.44 3.06
C TRP A 24 -9.47 -4.38 2.85
N LEU A 25 -9.20 -3.35 2.02
CA LEU A 25 -10.17 -2.31 1.69
C LEU A 25 -11.43 -2.86 0.99
N ARG A 26 -11.30 -3.99 0.28
CA ARG A 26 -12.43 -4.70 -0.35
C ARG A 26 -13.07 -5.75 0.57
N GLY A 27 -12.45 -6.03 1.71
CA GLY A 27 -12.91 -7.00 2.69
C GLY A 27 -14.21 -6.57 3.39
N PRO A 28 -14.96 -7.52 3.98
CA PRO A 28 -16.24 -7.26 4.62
C PRO A 28 -16.17 -6.20 5.74
N GLU A 29 -15.05 -6.16 6.45
CA GLU A 29 -14.76 -5.21 7.53
C GLU A 29 -14.81 -3.74 7.07
N LEU A 30 -14.32 -3.45 5.85
CA LEU A 30 -14.10 -2.09 5.36
C LEU A 30 -14.96 -1.72 4.14
N ARG A 31 -15.49 -2.69 3.38
CA ARG A 31 -16.29 -2.43 2.16
C ARG A 31 -17.52 -1.57 2.41
N GLY A 32 -18.06 -1.58 3.64
CA GLY A 32 -19.21 -0.75 4.01
C GLY A 32 -18.86 0.72 4.24
N LEU A 33 -17.58 1.02 4.46
CA LEU A 33 -17.06 2.36 4.73
C LEU A 33 -16.33 2.95 3.53
N VAL A 34 -15.75 2.12 2.68
CA VAL A 34 -14.92 2.52 1.54
C VAL A 34 -15.77 2.60 0.27
N LEU A 35 -15.82 3.79 -0.36
CA LEU A 35 -16.41 4.01 -1.68
C LEU A 35 -15.48 3.57 -2.81
N GLY A 36 -14.18 3.69 -2.62
CA GLY A 36 -13.17 3.33 -3.60
C GLY A 36 -11.78 3.79 -3.19
N PHE A 37 -10.75 3.36 -3.93
CA PHE A 37 -9.37 3.77 -3.70
C PHE A 37 -8.54 3.73 -4.98
N GLU A 38 -7.52 4.59 -5.05
CA GLU A 38 -6.65 4.77 -6.22
C GLU A 38 -5.20 5.03 -5.77
N GLU A 39 -4.23 4.78 -6.65
CA GLU A 39 -2.82 5.11 -6.40
C GLU A 39 -2.64 6.62 -6.24
N ALA A 40 -1.85 7.03 -5.24
CA ALA A 40 -1.55 8.43 -5.03
C ALA A 40 -0.68 8.99 -6.16
N ALA A 41 -0.77 10.30 -6.38
CA ALA A 41 0.15 10.98 -7.30
C ALA A 41 1.60 10.84 -6.78
N ARG A 42 2.59 10.90 -7.70
CA ARG A 42 4.02 10.75 -7.34
C ARG A 42 4.45 11.71 -6.22
N HIS A 43 3.96 12.95 -6.22
CA HIS A 43 4.28 13.96 -5.20
C HIS A 43 3.64 13.68 -3.82
N HIS A 44 2.65 12.79 -3.74
CA HIS A 44 2.03 12.33 -2.49
C HIS A 44 2.46 10.91 -2.10
N GLY A 45 3.48 10.34 -2.76
CA GLY A 45 4.03 9.02 -2.43
C GLY A 45 3.88 7.96 -3.52
N GLY A 46 3.21 8.26 -4.64
CA GLY A 46 3.10 7.36 -5.80
C GLY A 46 2.56 5.98 -5.42
N GLY A 47 3.16 4.92 -5.98
CA GLY A 47 2.83 3.53 -5.69
C GLY A 47 3.05 3.05 -4.25
N GLY A 48 3.54 3.91 -3.36
CA GLY A 48 3.61 3.67 -1.92
C GLY A 48 2.41 4.20 -1.12
N ALA A 49 1.52 4.98 -1.75
CA ALA A 49 0.38 5.60 -1.09
C ALA A 49 -0.90 5.43 -1.92
N LEU A 50 -2.05 5.54 -1.24
CA LEU A 50 -3.38 5.38 -1.82
C LEU A 50 -4.29 6.52 -1.37
N TYR A 51 -5.06 7.08 -2.30
CA TYR A 51 -6.24 7.86 -1.94
C TYR A 51 -7.37 6.90 -1.63
N VAL A 52 -8.04 7.09 -0.49
CA VAL A 52 -9.20 6.29 -0.10
C VAL A 52 -10.40 7.21 0.03
N ARG A 53 -11.46 6.91 -0.72
CA ARG A 53 -12.75 7.61 -0.63
C ARG A 53 -13.62 6.88 0.38
N LEU A 54 -14.07 7.59 1.41
CA LEU A 54 -14.92 7.06 2.47
C LEU A 54 -16.37 7.53 2.29
N ARG A 55 -17.31 6.69 2.72
CA ARG A 55 -18.71 7.07 2.84
C ARG A 55 -18.87 8.11 3.94
N ARG A 56 -19.55 9.20 3.62
CA ARG A 56 -20.05 10.17 4.61
C ARG A 56 -21.16 9.47 5.40
N ARG A 57 -21.15 9.60 6.73
CA ARG A 57 -22.29 9.24 7.57
C ARG A 57 -23.41 10.25 7.41
#